data_AF-A0A367KAK0-F1
#
_entry.id   AF-A0A367KAK0-F1
#
_cell.length_a   1.000
_cell.length_b   1.000
_cell.length_c   1.000
_cell.angle_alpha   90.00
_cell.angle_beta   90.00
_cell.angle_gamma   90.00
#
_symmetry.space_group_name_H-M   'P 1'
#
loop_
_entity.id
_entity.type
_entity.pdbx_description
1 polymer ?
#
loop_
_entity_poly.entity_id
_entity_poly.type
_entity_poly.pdbx_seq_one_letter_code
_entity_poly.pdbx_strand_id
1 'polypeptide(L)'
;MQLSQSLIQIIHIWNTLVGTILFGLLIGVSSKIKTFITNGGEAAGYGNFQTFAYPATFVYMFIPTITATLFSSVLAFDSSSRYKAWRPSKTMQASIFFFTITLLIAALLPEIPGADVMTDGPAIECSWTNYMQWKIIFNNPIAYPWVTSMNDACSIFKTSIAFCWVLFIGWLTQSVCYMRATCCAKTYLEK
;
A
#
# COMPACT_ATOMS: atom_id res chain seq x y z
N MET A 1 33.42 -5.08 0.46
CA MET A 1 32.30 -5.99 0.83
C MET A 1 31.43 -5.46 1.98
N GLN A 2 31.86 -4.48 2.79
CA GLN A 2 31.00 -3.79 3.79
C GLN A 2 29.80 -3.04 3.18
N LEU A 3 29.89 -2.61 1.92
CA LEU A 3 28.85 -1.82 1.25
C LEU A 3 27.50 -2.54 1.13
N SER A 4 27.48 -3.86 0.91
CA SER A 4 26.22 -4.61 0.74
C SER A 4 25.46 -4.80 2.07
N GLN A 5 26.16 -4.70 3.20
CA GLN A 5 25.61 -4.92 4.54
C GLN A 5 24.92 -3.66 5.07
N SER A 6 25.53 -2.49 4.87
CA SER A 6 24.88 -1.20 5.15
C SER A 6 23.67 -0.97 4.24
N LEU A 7 23.72 -1.47 3.00
CA LEU A 7 22.62 -1.32 2.03
C LEU A 7 21.32 -2.00 2.49
N ILE A 8 21.39 -3.15 3.15
CA ILE A 8 20.19 -3.85 3.68
C ILE A 8 19.42 -2.97 4.65
N GLN A 9 20.12 -2.32 5.58
CA GLN A 9 19.48 -1.41 6.56
C GLN A 9 18.95 -0.15 5.89
N ILE A 10 19.70 0.43 4.94
CA ILE A 10 19.27 1.63 4.20
C ILE A 10 17.98 1.36 3.43
N ILE A 11 17.85 0.21 2.77
CA ILE A 11 16.63 -0.15 2.05
C ILE A 11 15.47 -0.39 3.04
N HIS A 12 15.71 -0.97 4.21
CA HIS A 12 14.67 -1.09 5.23
C HIS A 12 14.19 0.27 5.77
N ILE A 13 15.09 1.23 5.98
CA ILE A 13 14.75 2.60 6.35
C ILE A 13 13.91 3.27 5.25
N TRP A 14 14.32 3.11 3.99
CA TRP A 14 13.58 3.62 2.84
C TRP A 14 12.17 3.01 2.74
N ASN A 15 12.06 1.70 2.85
CA ASN A 15 10.79 0.97 2.83
C ASN A 15 9.87 1.41 3.98
N THR A 16 10.43 1.66 5.17
CA THR A 16 9.67 2.20 6.31
C THR A 16 9.15 3.61 6.03
N LEU A 17 9.99 4.49 5.46
CA LEU A 17 9.60 5.86 5.12
C LEU A 17 8.47 5.86 4.09
N VAL A 18 8.67 5.18 2.96
CA VAL A 18 7.66 5.07 1.89
C VAL A 18 6.39 4.40 2.42
N GLY A 19 6.53 3.33 3.21
CA GLY A 19 5.42 2.60 3.81
C GLY A 19 4.58 3.46 4.77
N THR A 20 5.23 4.32 5.56
CA THR A 20 4.55 5.24 6.48
C THR A 20 3.80 6.33 5.72
N ILE A 21 4.38 6.87 4.64
CA ILE A 21 3.70 7.82 3.76
C ILE A 21 2.45 7.16 3.15
N LEU A 22 2.61 5.97 2.56
CA LEU A 22 1.51 5.21 1.98
C LEU A 22 0.41 4.90 3.00
N PHE A 23 0.79 4.49 4.21
CA PHE A 23 -0.15 4.24 5.29
C PHE A 23 -0.96 5.49 5.66
N GLY A 24 -0.30 6.65 5.76
CA GLY A 24 -0.96 7.93 6.00
C GLY A 24 -1.94 8.31 4.88
N LEU A 25 -1.57 8.09 3.62
CA LEU A 25 -2.45 8.32 2.47
C LEU A 25 -3.69 7.42 2.54
N LEU A 26 -3.53 6.13 2.86
CA LEU A 26 -4.65 5.20 3.00
C LEU A 26 -5.59 5.56 4.17
N ILE A 27 -5.07 6.05 5.29
CA ILE A 27 -5.89 6.63 6.36
C ILE A 27 -6.67 7.84 5.84
N GLY A 28 -6.03 8.71 5.06
CA GLY A 28 -6.67 9.86 4.42
C GLY A 28 -7.85 9.46 3.52
N VAL A 29 -7.68 8.42 2.69
CA VAL A 29 -8.76 7.84 1.88
C VAL A 29 -9.92 7.37 2.76
N SER A 30 -9.63 6.58 3.80
CA SER A 30 -10.66 6.08 4.73
C SER A 30 -11.41 7.22 5.44
N SER A 31 -10.72 8.27 5.86
CA SER A 31 -11.34 9.44 6.51
C SER A 31 -12.31 10.18 5.57
N LYS A 32 -11.93 10.33 4.30
CA LYS A 32 -12.74 10.99 3.28
C LYS A 32 -13.96 10.14 2.87
N ILE A 33 -13.78 8.82 2.73
CA ILE A 33 -14.89 7.88 2.53
C ILE A 33 -15.87 7.92 3.71
N LYS A 34 -15.36 7.95 4.95
CA LYS A 34 -16.21 8.09 6.15
C LYS A 34 -17.02 9.38 6.13
N THR A 35 -16.39 10.50 5.75
CA THR A 35 -17.07 11.80 5.61
C THR A 35 -18.21 11.73 4.59
N PHE A 36 -18.01 11.00 3.49
CA PHE A 36 -19.06 10.74 2.51
C PHE A 36 -20.20 9.89 3.08
N ILE A 37 -19.90 8.76 3.72
CA ILE A 37 -20.92 7.87 4.31
C ILE A 37 -21.80 8.65 5.30
N THR A 38 -21.18 9.45 6.18
CA THR A 38 -21.90 10.17 7.24
C THR A 38 -22.74 11.33 6.71
N ASN A 39 -22.31 12.04 5.67
CA ASN A 39 -22.93 13.31 5.27
C ASN A 39 -23.60 13.29 3.90
N GLY A 40 -23.37 12.26 3.09
CA GLY A 40 -23.77 12.23 1.69
C GLY A 40 -24.26 10.89 1.19
N GLY A 41 -23.93 9.77 1.85
CA GLY A 41 -24.30 8.42 1.41
C GLY A 41 -25.81 8.21 1.23
N GLU A 42 -26.63 8.73 2.14
CA GLU A 42 -28.09 8.63 2.03
C GLU A 42 -28.64 9.52 0.90
N ALA A 43 -28.18 10.78 0.81
CA ALA A 43 -28.57 11.71 -0.25
C ALA A 43 -28.12 11.25 -1.65
N ALA A 44 -27.06 10.46 -1.70
CA ALA A 44 -26.50 9.82 -2.87
C ALA A 44 -27.28 8.57 -3.36
N GLY A 45 -28.33 8.16 -2.64
CA GLY A 45 -29.13 6.99 -2.98
C GLY A 45 -28.51 5.66 -2.57
N TYR A 46 -27.38 5.68 -1.85
CA TYR A 46 -26.79 4.48 -1.25
C TYR A 46 -27.53 4.05 0.02
N GLY A 47 -28.37 4.91 0.61
CA GLY A 47 -29.07 4.62 1.87
C GLY A 47 -28.16 4.73 3.09
N ASN A 48 -28.73 4.48 4.27
CA ASN A 48 -28.00 4.57 5.55
C ASN A 48 -27.18 3.29 5.80
N PHE A 49 -26.06 3.15 5.10
CA PHE A 49 -25.11 2.06 5.33
C PHE A 49 -24.38 2.29 6.66
N GLN A 50 -24.84 1.67 7.75
CA GLN A 50 -24.05 1.59 8.99
C GLN A 50 -22.79 0.73 8.84
N THR A 51 -22.74 -0.12 7.80
CA THR A 51 -21.57 -0.93 7.43
C THR A 51 -21.29 -0.73 5.94
N PHE A 52 -20.47 0.26 5.60
CA PHE A 52 -19.95 0.40 4.25
C PHE A 52 -18.89 -0.68 4.02
N ALA A 53 -19.11 -1.53 3.01
CA ALA A 53 -18.07 -2.42 2.53
C ALA A 53 -17.00 -1.55 1.85
N TYR A 54 -15.85 -1.37 2.50
CA TYR A 54 -14.71 -0.75 1.84
C TYR A 54 -14.43 -1.45 0.51
N PRO A 55 -13.99 -0.73 -0.53
CA PRO A 55 -13.52 -1.37 -1.75
C PRO A 55 -12.55 -2.49 -1.38
N ALA A 56 -12.76 -3.70 -1.90
CA ALA A 56 -11.94 -4.84 -1.55
C ALA A 56 -10.47 -4.53 -1.87
N THR A 57 -10.25 -3.81 -2.97
CA THR A 57 -8.98 -3.22 -3.39
C THR A 57 -8.29 -2.38 -2.30
N PHE A 58 -9.04 -1.57 -1.55
CA PHE A 58 -8.49 -0.77 -0.46
C PHE A 58 -7.95 -1.65 0.68
N VAL A 59 -8.72 -2.66 1.10
CA VAL A 59 -8.32 -3.59 2.17
C VAL A 59 -7.09 -4.40 1.76
N TYR A 60 -7.08 -4.88 0.51
CA TYR A 60 -5.97 -5.63 -0.05
C TYR A 60 -4.70 -4.80 -0.24
N MET A 61 -4.78 -3.47 -0.28
CA MET A 61 -3.60 -2.60 -0.24
C MET A 61 -3.19 -2.22 1.19
N PHE A 62 -4.16 -2.01 2.07
CA PHE A 62 -3.93 -1.58 3.46
C PHE A 62 -3.18 -2.60 4.29
N ILE A 63 -3.64 -3.86 4.30
CA ILE A 63 -3.06 -4.92 5.14
C ILE A 63 -1.60 -5.21 4.75
N PRO A 64 -1.25 -5.40 3.46
CA PRO A 64 0.14 -5.63 3.07
C PRO A 64 1.04 -4.43 3.36
N THR A 65 0.54 -3.21 3.16
CA THR A 65 1.29 -1.99 3.44
C THR A 65 1.67 -1.89 4.91
N ILE A 66 0.70 -1.99 5.84
CA ILE A 66 0.99 -1.80 7.26
C ILE A 66 1.88 -2.91 7.81
N THR A 67 1.63 -4.17 7.42
CA THR A 67 2.42 -5.31 7.88
C THR A 67 3.86 -5.25 7.36
N ALA A 68 4.05 -4.92 6.09
CA ALA A 68 5.37 -4.68 5.52
C ALA A 68 6.07 -3.51 6.22
N THR A 69 5.39 -2.38 6.40
CA THR A 69 5.97 -1.19 7.05
C THR A 69 6.46 -1.48 8.47
N LEU A 70 5.64 -2.18 9.27
CA LEU A 70 6.03 -2.57 10.63
C LEU A 70 7.22 -3.52 10.61
N PHE A 71 7.20 -4.53 9.74
CA PHE A 71 8.31 -5.48 9.61
C PHE A 71 9.62 -4.79 9.20
N SER A 72 9.56 -3.90 8.21
CA SER A 72 10.71 -3.11 7.76
C SER A 72 11.22 -2.19 8.86
N SER A 73 10.35 -1.63 9.68
CA SER A 73 10.73 -0.74 10.79
C SER A 73 11.53 -1.49 11.83
N VAL A 74 11.12 -2.72 12.19
CA VAL A 74 11.89 -3.58 13.10
C VAL A 74 13.27 -3.89 12.50
N LEU A 75 13.32 -4.25 11.22
CA LEU A 75 14.57 -4.63 10.55
C LEU A 75 15.50 -3.46 10.21
N ALA A 76 14.98 -2.25 10.11
CA ALA A 76 15.78 -1.03 9.93
C ALA A 76 16.76 -0.83 11.10
N PHE A 77 16.36 -1.25 12.32
CA PHE A 77 17.17 -1.16 13.52
C PHE A 77 17.89 -2.48 13.89
N ASP A 78 17.69 -3.54 13.11
CA ASP A 78 18.37 -4.82 13.33
C ASP A 78 19.84 -4.72 12.86
N SER A 79 20.75 -4.68 13.84
CA SER A 79 22.20 -4.62 13.61
C SER A 79 22.80 -5.93 13.12
N SER A 80 22.06 -7.04 13.12
CA SER A 80 22.57 -8.38 12.78
C SER A 80 23.20 -8.43 11.39
N SER A 81 22.65 -7.69 10.42
CA SER A 81 23.18 -7.62 9.06
C SER A 81 24.58 -7.00 8.94
N ARG A 82 25.10 -6.37 10.01
CA ARG A 82 26.44 -5.75 10.05
C ARG A 82 27.57 -6.77 10.25
N TYR A 83 27.28 -7.98 10.72
CA TYR A 83 28.31 -9.00 10.93
C TYR A 83 28.68 -9.69 9.61
N LYS A 84 29.99 -9.89 9.35
CA LYS A 84 30.48 -10.46 8.09
C LYS A 84 29.98 -11.88 7.79
N ALA A 85 29.87 -12.71 8.83
CA ALA A 85 29.36 -14.07 8.74
C ALA A 85 27.83 -14.15 8.88
N TRP A 86 27.13 -13.01 8.98
CA TRP A 86 25.69 -13.03 9.14
C TRP A 86 25.02 -13.64 7.91
N ARG A 87 24.12 -14.58 8.18
CA ARG A 87 23.32 -15.25 7.18
C ARG A 87 21.86 -15.13 7.58
N PRO A 88 20.99 -14.56 6.73
CA PRO A 88 19.57 -14.49 7.04
C PRO A 88 18.98 -15.90 7.10
N SER A 89 18.10 -16.14 8.08
CA SER A 89 17.41 -17.43 8.20
C SER A 89 16.51 -17.71 7.01
N LYS A 90 16.18 -18.98 6.75
CA LYS A 90 15.23 -19.36 5.68
C LYS A 90 13.87 -18.69 5.89
N THR A 91 13.40 -18.62 7.12
CA THR A 91 12.15 -17.95 7.48
C THR A 91 12.19 -16.48 7.15
N MET A 92 13.28 -15.78 7.49
CA MET A 92 13.44 -14.36 7.19
C MET A 92 13.43 -14.10 5.68
N GLN A 93 14.15 -14.91 4.89
CA GLN A 93 14.15 -14.81 3.43
C GLN A 93 12.76 -15.05 2.85
N ALA A 94 12.06 -16.07 3.34
CA ALA A 94 10.69 -16.36 2.92
C ALA A 94 9.75 -15.19 3.25
N SER A 95 9.83 -14.61 4.44
CA SER A 95 9.03 -13.44 4.82
C SER A 95 9.28 -12.25 3.89
N ILE A 96 10.54 -11.91 3.60
CA ILE A 96 10.86 -10.81 2.67
C ILE A 96 10.27 -11.07 1.27
N PHE A 97 10.34 -12.32 0.79
CA PHE A 97 9.76 -12.70 -0.49
C PHE A 97 8.23 -12.65 -0.49
N PHE A 98 7.59 -13.13 0.59
CA PHE A 98 6.13 -13.04 0.75
C PHE A 98 5.65 -11.58 0.77
N PHE A 99 6.30 -10.70 1.52
CA PHE A 99 5.95 -9.26 1.50
C PHE A 99 6.08 -8.67 0.09
N THR A 100 7.12 -9.04 -0.65
CA THR A 100 7.32 -8.59 -2.04
C THR A 100 6.17 -9.03 -2.95
N ILE A 101 5.76 -10.31 -2.87
CA ILE A 101 4.63 -10.81 -3.66
C ILE A 101 3.32 -10.15 -3.24
N THR A 102 3.06 -10.04 -1.93
CA THR A 102 1.80 -9.46 -1.46
C THR A 102 1.69 -7.98 -1.84
N LEU A 103 2.79 -7.23 -1.81
CA LEU A 103 2.83 -5.84 -2.29
C LEU A 103 2.68 -5.74 -3.80
N LEU A 104 3.21 -6.69 -4.57
CA LEU A 104 2.96 -6.77 -6.01
C LEU A 104 1.47 -6.98 -6.31
N ILE A 105 0.84 -7.93 -5.63
CA ILE A 105 -0.60 -8.20 -5.77
C ILE A 105 -1.40 -6.95 -5.37
N ALA A 106 -1.05 -6.30 -4.26
CA ALA A 106 -1.68 -5.06 -3.82
C ALA A 106 -1.56 -3.92 -4.84
N ALA A 107 -0.42 -3.79 -5.51
CA ALA A 107 -0.19 -2.77 -6.54
C ALA A 107 -0.95 -3.05 -7.84
N LEU A 108 -1.14 -4.34 -8.18
CA LEU A 108 -1.86 -4.78 -9.38
C LEU A 108 -3.38 -4.76 -9.22
N LEU A 109 -3.92 -5.06 -8.04
CA LEU A 109 -5.37 -5.18 -7.80
C LEU A 109 -6.21 -3.97 -8.26
N PRO A 110 -5.79 -2.71 -8.05
CA PRO A 110 -6.53 -1.54 -8.56
C PRO A 110 -6.69 -1.50 -10.08
N GLU A 111 -5.82 -2.19 -10.81
CA GLU A 111 -5.81 -2.28 -12.27
C GLU A 111 -6.64 -3.45 -12.80
N ILE A 112 -7.11 -4.37 -11.94
CA ILE A 112 -7.88 -5.55 -12.34
C ILE A 112 -9.38 -5.21 -12.40
N PRO A 113 -10.00 -5.17 -13.59
CA PRO A 113 -11.43 -4.91 -13.73
C PRO A 113 -12.23 -6.06 -13.11
N GLY A 114 -12.92 -5.80 -12.00
CA GLY A 114 -13.76 -6.78 -11.30
C GLY A 114 -13.40 -7.02 -9.82
N ALA A 115 -12.32 -6.44 -9.29
CA ALA A 115 -11.96 -6.57 -7.88
C ALA A 115 -12.95 -5.84 -6.93
N ASP A 116 -13.64 -4.82 -7.41
CA ASP A 116 -14.69 -4.12 -6.69
C ASP A 116 -16.06 -4.45 -7.30
N VAL A 117 -16.75 -5.40 -6.69
CA VAL A 117 -18.05 -5.99 -7.11
C VAL A 117 -19.21 -4.96 -7.14
N MET A 118 -18.92 -3.67 -6.92
CA MET A 118 -19.90 -2.60 -6.79
C MET A 118 -19.93 -1.63 -8.00
N THR A 119 -19.00 -1.73 -8.96
CA THR A 119 -18.97 -0.84 -10.14
C THR A 119 -18.44 -1.50 -11.41
N ASP A 120 -19.06 -1.18 -12.56
CA ASP A 120 -18.60 -1.53 -13.91
C ASP A 120 -17.33 -0.72 -14.32
N GLY A 121 -16.21 -0.92 -13.62
CA GLY A 121 -14.93 -0.27 -13.96
C GLY A 121 -13.81 -0.54 -12.95
N PRO A 122 -12.53 -0.38 -13.33
CA PRO A 122 -11.39 -0.56 -12.43
C PRO A 122 -11.38 0.50 -11.32
N ALA A 123 -10.91 0.14 -10.12
CA ALA A 123 -10.86 1.01 -8.94
C ALA A 123 -10.10 2.34 -9.18
N ILE A 124 -9.17 2.32 -10.14
CA ILE A 124 -8.39 3.48 -10.61
C ILE A 124 -9.26 4.60 -11.20
N GLU A 125 -10.41 4.28 -11.77
CA GLU A 125 -11.21 5.26 -12.50
C GLU A 125 -12.09 6.13 -11.60
N CYS A 126 -12.21 5.79 -10.32
CA CYS A 126 -13.05 6.53 -9.38
C CYS A 126 -14.46 6.78 -9.96
N SER A 127 -15.02 5.71 -10.54
CA SER A 127 -16.26 5.70 -11.33
C SER A 127 -17.51 6.15 -10.55
N TRP A 128 -17.39 6.42 -9.24
CA TRP A 128 -18.41 7.14 -8.46
C TRP A 128 -18.75 8.52 -9.03
N THR A 129 -17.83 9.14 -9.77
CA THR A 129 -18.08 10.40 -10.52
C THR A 129 -18.97 10.22 -11.75
N ASN A 130 -19.05 9.00 -12.29
CA ASN A 130 -19.81 8.66 -13.49
C ASN A 130 -21.27 8.23 -13.20
N TYR A 131 -21.71 8.23 -11.94
CA TYR A 131 -23.13 8.13 -11.63
C TYR A 131 -23.84 9.35 -12.23
N MET A 132 -24.42 9.18 -13.43
CA MET A 132 -25.02 10.22 -14.28
C MET A 132 -26.06 11.12 -13.58
N GLN A 133 -26.53 10.76 -12.37
CA GLN A 133 -27.45 11.56 -11.56
C GLN A 133 -26.78 12.72 -10.78
N TRP A 134 -25.45 12.83 -10.77
CA TRP A 134 -24.74 13.71 -9.83
C TRP A 134 -24.24 15.02 -10.42
N LYS A 135 -24.35 15.24 -11.74
CA LYS A 135 -23.88 16.46 -12.42
C LYS A 135 -24.38 17.76 -11.78
N ILE A 136 -25.62 17.77 -11.26
CA ILE A 136 -26.23 18.92 -10.57
C ILE A 136 -25.60 19.12 -9.18
N ILE A 137 -25.30 18.03 -8.48
CA ILE A 137 -24.68 18.00 -7.14
C ILE A 137 -23.21 18.45 -7.24
N PHE A 138 -22.46 17.95 -8.23
CA PHE A 138 -21.07 18.37 -8.51
C PHE A 138 -20.94 19.86 -8.89
N ASN A 139 -21.99 20.46 -9.44
CA ASN A 139 -22.02 21.89 -9.79
C ASN A 139 -22.28 22.82 -8.59
N ASN A 140 -22.60 22.30 -7.40
CA ASN A 140 -22.80 23.10 -6.19
C ASN A 140 -22.07 22.50 -4.96
N PRO A 141 -20.73 22.59 -4.89
CA PRO A 141 -19.94 22.02 -3.80
C PRO A 141 -20.21 22.69 -2.44
N ILE A 142 -20.82 23.87 -2.40
CA ILE A 142 -21.22 24.55 -1.17
C ILE A 142 -22.42 23.84 -0.53
N ALA A 143 -23.39 23.41 -1.35
CA ALA A 143 -24.54 22.63 -0.88
C ALA A 143 -24.18 21.17 -0.58
N TYR A 144 -23.14 20.62 -1.23
CA TYR A 144 -22.76 19.21 -1.14
C TYR A 144 -21.25 19.02 -0.90
N PRO A 145 -20.72 19.41 0.28
CA PRO A 145 -19.27 19.40 0.56
C PRO A 145 -18.64 18.00 0.58
N TRP A 146 -19.44 16.95 0.76
CA TRP A 146 -18.99 15.56 0.70
C TRP A 146 -18.55 15.15 -0.72
N VAL A 147 -18.99 15.86 -1.75
CA VAL A 147 -18.58 15.63 -3.14
C VAL A 147 -17.09 15.90 -3.31
N THR A 148 -16.63 17.04 -2.80
CA THR A 148 -15.21 17.42 -2.80
C THR A 148 -14.38 16.41 -2.03
N SER A 149 -14.93 15.88 -0.92
CA SER A 149 -14.26 14.83 -0.14
C SER A 149 -14.09 13.52 -0.92
N MET A 150 -15.06 13.14 -1.76
CA MET A 150 -14.94 11.96 -2.63
C MET A 150 -13.95 12.17 -3.79
N ASN A 151 -13.85 13.39 -4.32
CA ASN A 151 -12.84 13.71 -5.32
C ASN A 151 -11.42 13.69 -4.71
N ASP A 152 -11.27 14.24 -3.50
CA ASP A 152 -10.02 14.14 -2.74
C ASP A 152 -9.65 12.67 -2.47
N ALA A 153 -10.62 11.85 -2.03
CA ALA A 153 -10.42 10.42 -1.80
C ALA A 153 -9.88 9.72 -3.06
N CYS A 154 -10.43 10.04 -4.24
CA CYS A 154 -9.95 9.52 -5.52
C CYS A 154 -8.48 9.88 -5.77
N SER A 155 -8.16 11.18 -5.67
CA SER A 155 -6.81 11.69 -5.97
C SER A 155 -5.77 11.09 -5.01
N ILE A 156 -6.14 10.98 -3.72
CA ILE A 156 -5.29 10.36 -2.71
C ILE A 156 -5.13 8.86 -3.00
N PHE A 157 -6.20 8.16 -3.38
CA PHE A 157 -6.12 6.74 -3.72
C PHE A 157 -5.24 6.46 -4.93
N LYS A 158 -5.34 7.26 -6.01
CA LYS A 158 -4.42 7.19 -7.16
C LYS A 158 -2.97 7.38 -6.74
N THR A 159 -2.73 8.32 -5.84
CA THR A 159 -1.40 8.54 -5.26
C THR A 159 -0.93 7.33 -4.46
N SER A 160 -1.81 6.72 -3.67
CA SER A 160 -1.52 5.49 -2.92
C SER A 160 -1.10 4.33 -3.83
N ILE A 161 -1.71 4.18 -5.01
CA ILE A 161 -1.32 3.14 -5.99
C ILE A 161 0.13 3.35 -6.46
N ALA A 162 0.49 4.58 -6.82
CA ALA A 162 1.85 4.91 -7.23
C ALA A 162 2.87 4.63 -6.09
N PHE A 163 2.54 5.02 -4.86
CA PHE A 163 3.38 4.73 -3.69
C PHE A 163 3.45 3.23 -3.37
N CYS A 164 2.40 2.46 -3.65
CA CYS A 164 2.39 1.00 -3.50
C CYS A 164 3.39 0.34 -4.46
N TRP A 165 3.43 0.79 -5.73
CA TRP A 165 4.45 0.38 -6.70
C TRP A 165 5.88 0.72 -6.24
N VAL A 166 6.09 1.94 -5.73
CA VAL A 166 7.39 2.35 -5.18
C VAL A 166 7.81 1.48 -4.00
N LEU A 167 6.87 1.17 -3.10
CA LEU A 167 7.13 0.29 -1.95
C LEU A 167 7.46 -1.13 -2.42
N PHE A 168 6.72 -1.67 -3.39
CA PHE A 168 7.02 -2.97 -4.01
C PHE A 168 8.44 -3.03 -4.56
N ILE A 169 8.90 -2.02 -5.31
CA ILE A 169 10.26 -1.97 -5.87
C ILE A 169 11.31 -2.00 -4.75
N GLY A 170 11.07 -1.27 -3.65
CA GLY A 170 11.95 -1.28 -2.48
C GLY A 170 12.04 -2.66 -1.82
N TRP A 171 10.91 -3.37 -1.70
CA TRP A 171 10.86 -4.74 -1.19
C TRP A 171 11.50 -5.78 -2.12
N LEU A 172 11.30 -5.63 -3.43
CA LEU A 172 12.00 -6.45 -4.44
C LEU A 172 13.51 -6.28 -4.34
N THR A 173 13.98 -5.05 -4.18
CA THR A 173 15.40 -4.74 -3.97
C THR A 173 15.90 -5.40 -2.68
N GLN A 174 15.08 -5.39 -1.62
CA GLN A 174 15.38 -6.09 -0.38
C GLN A 174 15.52 -7.61 -0.61
N SER A 175 14.59 -8.26 -1.32
CA SER A 175 14.67 -9.68 -1.66
C SER A 175 15.99 -10.02 -2.35
N VAL A 176 16.38 -9.24 -3.36
CA VAL A 176 17.64 -9.44 -4.08
C VAL A 176 18.85 -9.29 -3.15
N CYS A 177 18.85 -8.30 -2.25
CA CYS A 177 19.93 -8.09 -1.29
C CYS A 177 20.06 -9.27 -0.31
N TYR A 178 18.94 -9.81 0.19
CA TYR A 178 18.93 -10.96 1.09
C TYR A 178 19.40 -12.26 0.40
N MET A 179 19.02 -12.48 -0.87
CA MET A 179 19.55 -13.60 -1.66
C MET A 179 21.08 -13.48 -1.83
N ARG A 180 21.57 -12.30 -2.20
CA ARG A 180 23.02 -12.04 -2.34
C ARG A 180 23.78 -12.25 -1.03
N ALA A 181 23.25 -11.74 0.10
CA ALA A 181 23.86 -11.93 1.42
C ALA A 181 23.97 -13.42 1.78
N THR A 182 22.95 -14.21 1.45
CA THR A 182 22.95 -15.66 1.69
C THR A 182 24.02 -16.38 0.87
N CYS A 183 24.16 -16.04 -0.42
CA CYS A 183 25.19 -16.61 -1.28
C CYS A 183 26.59 -16.28 -0.75
N CYS A 184 26.84 -15.01 -0.39
CA CYS A 184 28.14 -14.57 0.12
C CYS A 184 28.49 -15.27 1.45
N ALA A 185 27.55 -15.40 2.37
CA ALA A 185 27.79 -16.04 3.67
C ALA A 185 28.17 -17.53 3.53
N LYS A 186 27.61 -18.25 2.54
CA LYS A 186 28.03 -19.64 2.27
C LYS A 186 29.52 -19.72 1.89
N THR A 187 29.97 -18.85 1.00
CA THR A 187 31.37 -18.80 0.56
C THR A 187 32.35 -18.48 1.70
N TYR A 188 31.91 -17.74 2.73
CA TYR A 188 32.73 -17.45 3.92
C TYR A 188 32.78 -18.60 4.92
N LEU A 189 31.78 -19.48 4.95
CA LEU A 189 31.76 -20.65 5.85
C LEU A 189 32.48 -21.86 5.26
N GLU A 190 32.63 -21.89 3.93
CA GLU A 190 33.36 -22.93 3.20
C GLU A 190 34.88 -22.65 3.11
N LYS A 191 35.34 -21.47 3.54
CA LYS A 191 36.75 -21.07 3.63
C LYS A 191 37.22 -21.04 5.07
#